data_AF-A0A921INF2-F1
#
_entry.id   AF-A0A921INF2-F1
#
_cell.length_a   1.000
_cell.length_b   1.000
_cell.length_c   1.000
_cell.angle_alpha   90.00
_cell.angle_beta   90.00
_cell.angle_gamma   90.00
#
_symmetry.space_group_name_H-M   'P 1'
#
loop_
_entity.id
_entity.type
_entity.pdbx_description
1 polymer ?
#
loop_
_entity_poly.entity_id
_entity_poly.type
_entity_poly.pdbx_seq_one_letter_code
_entity_poly.pdbx_strand_id
1 'polypeptide(L)'
;MPKKAVQQFMLGTVLNNETQARETLAALKAAGYDGIELCGFMIHPIGFMVKLLTKAAGMPVGKGGNLDWHKLVQEVGLSVVSLHTDLGSLERDAKAVAQEARSFGTRYVVITGMYRFDYGDEVAVHDLAARLNKAGETL
;
A
#
# COMPACT_ATOMS: atom_id res chain seq x y z
N MET A 1 4.12 -8.02 -21.47
CA MET A 1 3.19 -6.90 -21.71
C MET A 1 3.13 -6.05 -20.45
N PRO A 2 3.00 -4.71 -20.56
CA PRO A 2 2.78 -3.86 -19.39
C PRO A 2 1.47 -4.24 -18.69
N LYS A 3 1.45 -4.22 -17.34
CA LYS A 3 0.23 -4.39 -16.54
C LYS A 3 -0.37 -3.03 -16.23
N LYS A 4 -1.66 -2.85 -16.46
CA LYS A 4 -2.41 -1.67 -16.03
C LYS A 4 -2.92 -1.91 -14.61
N ALA A 5 -2.49 -1.11 -13.64
CA ALA A 5 -2.89 -1.25 -12.24
C ALA A 5 -3.36 0.06 -11.63
N VAL A 6 -4.22 -0.03 -10.62
CA VAL A 6 -4.69 1.11 -9.82
C VAL A 6 -3.97 1.15 -8.48
N GLN A 7 -3.73 2.34 -7.93
CA GLN A 7 -3.25 2.49 -6.56
C GLN A 7 -4.43 2.53 -5.60
N GLN A 8 -4.43 1.66 -4.57
CA GLN A 8 -5.54 1.57 -3.61
C GLN A 8 -5.88 2.91 -2.93
N PHE A 9 -4.90 3.78 -2.72
CA PHE A 9 -5.13 5.13 -2.15
C PHE A 9 -6.17 5.95 -2.91
N MET A 10 -6.27 5.77 -4.23
CA MET A 10 -7.24 6.48 -5.07
C MET A 10 -8.69 6.03 -4.80
N LEU A 11 -8.88 4.93 -4.07
CA LEU A 11 -10.17 4.27 -3.83
C LEU A 11 -10.64 4.40 -2.38
N GLY A 12 -9.97 5.20 -1.54
CA GLY A 12 -10.13 5.17 -0.08
C GLY A 12 -11.55 5.37 0.46
N THR A 13 -12.44 6.01 -0.29
CA THR A 13 -13.85 6.24 0.09
C THR A 13 -14.81 5.12 -0.33
N VAL A 14 -14.38 4.20 -1.21
CA VAL A 14 -15.21 3.13 -1.78
C VAL A 14 -14.73 1.72 -1.37
N LEU A 15 -13.91 1.64 -0.32
CA LEU A 15 -13.36 0.38 0.21
C LEU A 15 -13.69 0.18 1.71
N ASN A 16 -14.88 0.62 2.16
CA ASN A 16 -15.23 0.64 3.60
C ASN A 16 -15.86 -0.65 4.13
N ASN A 17 -16.30 -1.55 3.27
CA ASN A 17 -16.86 -2.85 3.64
C ASN A 17 -16.64 -3.85 2.49
N GLU A 18 -16.90 -5.13 2.75
CA GLU A 18 -16.66 -6.21 1.78
C GLU A 18 -17.47 -6.02 0.49
N THR A 19 -18.74 -5.62 0.58
CA THR A 19 -19.60 -5.39 -0.60
C THR A 19 -19.03 -4.29 -1.50
N GLN A 20 -18.75 -3.11 -0.92
CA GLN A 20 -18.18 -1.98 -1.66
C GLN A 20 -16.82 -2.32 -2.27
N ALA A 21 -15.96 -3.01 -1.52
CA ALA A 21 -14.65 -3.41 -2.02
C ALA A 21 -14.78 -4.38 -3.20
N ARG A 22 -15.62 -5.41 -3.08
CA ARG A 22 -15.91 -6.37 -4.14
C ARG A 22 -16.43 -5.69 -5.41
N GLU A 23 -17.43 -4.82 -5.28
CA GLU A 23 -18.01 -4.07 -6.40
C GLU A 23 -16.98 -3.16 -7.08
N THR A 24 -16.19 -2.43 -6.28
CA THR A 24 -15.13 -1.55 -6.78
C THR A 24 -14.06 -2.34 -7.54
N LEU A 25 -13.59 -3.45 -6.97
CA LEU A 25 -12.57 -4.30 -7.60
C LEU A 25 -13.09 -4.98 -8.87
N ALA A 26 -14.35 -5.42 -8.88
CA ALA A 26 -14.99 -5.95 -10.09
C ALA A 26 -15.12 -4.88 -11.18
N ALA A 27 -15.49 -3.64 -10.83
CA ALA A 27 -15.57 -2.53 -11.78
C ALA A 27 -14.20 -2.20 -12.38
N LEU A 28 -13.12 -2.25 -11.59
CA LEU A 28 -11.74 -2.10 -12.09
C LEU A 28 -11.39 -3.19 -13.10
N LYS A 29 -11.70 -4.46 -12.77
CA LYS A 29 -11.46 -5.58 -13.69
C LYS A 29 -12.22 -5.40 -15.01
N ALA A 30 -13.49 -5.01 -14.94
CA ALA A 30 -14.32 -4.73 -16.10
C ALA A 30 -13.80 -3.54 -16.94
N ALA A 31 -13.18 -2.55 -16.30
CA ALA A 31 -12.53 -1.42 -16.95
C ALA A 31 -11.14 -1.76 -17.55
N GLY A 32 -10.75 -3.03 -17.54
CA GLY A 32 -9.51 -3.53 -18.15
C GLY A 32 -8.26 -3.32 -17.30
N TYR A 33 -8.38 -3.19 -15.98
CA TYR A 33 -7.23 -3.25 -15.09
C TYR A 33 -6.79 -4.69 -14.87
N ASP A 34 -5.48 -4.91 -14.88
CA ASP A 34 -4.83 -6.19 -14.62
C ASP A 34 -4.57 -6.42 -13.13
N GLY A 35 -4.49 -5.35 -12.35
CA GLY A 35 -4.15 -5.44 -10.95
C GLY A 35 -4.34 -4.18 -10.12
N ILE A 36 -3.88 -4.29 -8.87
CA ILE A 36 -3.95 -3.27 -7.84
C ILE A 36 -2.62 -3.21 -7.08
N GLU A 37 -2.16 -2.02 -6.76
CA GLU A 37 -1.17 -1.80 -5.70
C GLU A 37 -1.92 -1.68 -4.38
N LEU A 38 -1.61 -2.57 -3.43
CA LEU A 38 -2.19 -2.53 -2.08
C LEU A 38 -1.30 -1.69 -1.17
N CYS A 39 -1.91 -0.83 -0.36
CA CYS A 39 -1.23 -0.04 0.66
C CYS A 39 -1.24 -0.77 2.01
N GLY A 40 -0.05 -1.04 2.55
CA GLY A 40 0.14 -1.64 3.87
C GLY A 40 -0.62 -0.90 4.98
N PHE A 41 -0.72 0.42 4.91
CA PHE A 41 -1.49 1.21 5.89
C PHE A 41 -3.01 1.00 5.75
N MET A 42 -3.54 0.81 4.53
CA MET A 42 -4.97 0.67 4.30
C MET A 42 -5.47 -0.78 4.45
N ILE A 43 -4.59 -1.77 4.36
CA ILE A 43 -4.92 -3.20 4.48
C ILE A 43 -4.73 -3.76 5.90
N HIS A 44 -4.18 -2.97 6.82
CA HIS A 44 -4.06 -3.35 8.23
C HIS A 44 -5.04 -2.61 9.14
N PRO A 45 -5.51 -3.25 10.24
CA PRO A 45 -6.34 -2.58 11.23
C PRO A 45 -5.62 -1.38 11.85
N ILE A 46 -6.22 -0.20 11.71
CA ILE A 46 -5.75 1.03 12.36
C ILE A 46 -6.53 1.28 13.64
N GLY A 47 -5.82 1.62 14.72
CA GLY A 47 -6.41 2.01 15.99
C GLY A 47 -7.34 3.22 15.88
N PHE A 48 -8.41 3.25 16.67
CA PHE A 48 -9.46 4.27 16.59
C PHE A 48 -8.93 5.71 16.66
N MET A 49 -7.98 5.98 17.56
CA MET A 49 -7.38 7.30 17.74
C MET A 49 -6.63 7.79 16.48
N VAL A 50 -5.90 6.89 15.81
CA VAL A 50 -5.21 7.22 14.56
C VAL A 50 -6.21 7.56 13.46
N LYS A 51 -7.34 6.85 13.36
CA LYS A 51 -8.41 7.18 12.39
C LYS A 51 -8.99 8.58 12.61
N LEU A 52 -9.16 9.00 13.86
CA LEU A 52 -9.62 10.35 14.19
C LEU A 52 -8.58 11.41 13.77
N LEU A 53 -7.30 11.18 14.09
CA LEU A 53 -6.21 12.09 13.72
C LEU A 53 -6.08 12.26 12.21
N THR A 54 -6.10 11.16 11.44
CA THR A 54 -5.98 11.26 9.98
C THR A 54 -7.20 11.95 9.37
N LYS A 55 -8.41 11.70 9.89
CA LYS A 55 -9.62 12.43 9.48
C LYS A 55 -9.52 13.93 9.77
N ALA A 56 -9.04 14.32 10.95
CA ALA A 56 -8.84 15.72 11.32
C ALA A 56 -7.78 16.41 10.42
N ALA A 57 -6.79 15.65 9.95
CA ALA A 57 -5.79 16.11 8.99
C ALA A 57 -6.27 16.12 7.53
N GLY A 58 -7.56 15.87 7.26
CA GLY A 58 -8.12 15.85 5.90
C GLY A 58 -7.84 14.57 5.11
N MET A 59 -7.31 13.53 5.75
CA MET A 59 -6.96 12.23 5.16
C MET A 59 -7.76 11.10 5.83
N PRO A 60 -9.08 11.03 5.64
CA PRO A 60 -9.88 9.97 6.25
C PRO A 60 -9.41 8.60 5.76
N VAL A 61 -9.20 7.68 6.71
CA VAL A 61 -8.91 6.28 6.40
C VAL A 61 -10.16 5.44 6.61
N GLY A 62 -10.48 4.61 5.63
CA GLY A 62 -11.65 3.74 5.68
C GLY A 62 -11.51 2.58 6.67
N LYS A 63 -12.46 1.65 6.61
CA LYS A 63 -12.40 0.37 7.33
C LYS A 63 -11.73 -0.76 6.52
N GLY A 64 -11.01 -0.41 5.45
CA GLY A 64 -10.32 -1.35 4.58
C GLY A 64 -9.40 -2.33 5.31
N GLY A 65 -8.79 -1.88 6.42
CA GLY A 65 -7.88 -2.71 7.22
C GLY A 65 -8.53 -3.92 7.91
N ASN A 66 -9.85 -4.01 7.91
CA ASN A 66 -10.58 -5.14 8.48
C ASN A 66 -11.04 -6.15 7.42
N LEU A 67 -10.72 -5.92 6.14
CA LEU A 67 -11.16 -6.75 5.03
C LEU A 67 -10.15 -7.86 4.72
N ASP A 68 -10.65 -9.00 4.24
CA ASP A 68 -9.81 -10.08 3.71
C ASP A 68 -9.36 -9.73 2.29
N TRP A 69 -8.22 -9.04 2.18
CA TRP A 69 -7.70 -8.58 0.91
C TRP A 69 -7.26 -9.73 -0.01
N HIS A 70 -6.70 -10.82 0.55
CA HIS A 70 -6.32 -12.00 -0.24
C HIS A 70 -7.53 -12.58 -0.96
N LYS A 71 -8.63 -12.80 -0.22
CA LYS A 71 -9.89 -13.28 -0.79
C LYS A 71 -10.43 -12.30 -1.84
N LEU A 72 -10.51 -11.01 -1.51
CA LEU A 72 -11.11 -10.00 -2.38
C LEU A 72 -10.41 -9.91 -3.75
N VAL A 73 -9.07 -9.83 -3.77
CA VAL A 73 -8.34 -9.72 -5.04
C VAL A 73 -8.36 -11.02 -5.84
N GLN A 74 -8.38 -12.18 -5.17
CA GLN A 74 -8.44 -13.48 -5.80
C GLN A 74 -9.80 -13.70 -6.49
N GLU A 75 -10.90 -13.40 -5.80
CA GLU A 75 -12.25 -13.59 -6.30
C GLU A 75 -12.56 -12.75 -7.55
N VAL A 76 -12.00 -11.55 -7.65
CA VAL A 76 -12.18 -10.68 -8.83
C VAL A 76 -11.12 -10.90 -9.92
N GLY A 77 -10.11 -11.74 -9.66
CA GLY A 77 -9.04 -12.04 -10.62
C GLY A 77 -8.13 -10.84 -10.94
N LEU A 78 -7.86 -9.98 -9.94
CA LEU A 78 -6.85 -8.93 -10.03
C LEU A 78 -5.51 -9.40 -9.46
N SER A 79 -4.41 -9.11 -10.16
CA SER A 79 -3.08 -9.29 -9.58
C SER A 79 -2.80 -8.22 -8.52
N VAL A 80 -2.15 -8.55 -7.41
CA VAL A 80 -1.45 -7.53 -6.62
C VAL A 80 -0.14 -7.24 -7.32
N VAL A 81 0.04 -6.02 -7.83
CA VAL A 81 1.26 -5.68 -8.60
C VAL A 81 2.40 -5.21 -7.71
N SER A 82 2.09 -4.63 -6.55
CA SER A 82 3.06 -4.17 -5.56
C SER A 82 2.38 -4.05 -4.19
N LEU A 83 3.20 -4.19 -3.14
CA LEU A 83 2.86 -3.78 -1.79
C LEU A 83 3.49 -2.42 -1.51
N HIS A 84 2.66 -1.44 -1.25
CA HIS A 84 3.07 -0.09 -0.95
C HIS A 84 3.28 0.07 0.56
N THR A 85 4.44 0.58 0.96
CA THR A 85 4.84 0.76 2.37
C THR A 85 5.65 2.04 2.57
N ASP A 86 5.99 2.37 3.82
CA ASP A 86 6.91 3.44 4.18
C ASP A 86 8.32 2.91 4.50
N LEU A 87 9.34 3.75 4.33
CA LEU A 87 10.74 3.38 4.63
C LEU A 87 10.91 2.92 6.07
N GLY A 88 10.24 3.56 7.03
CA GLY A 88 10.33 3.20 8.44
C GLY A 88 9.83 1.78 8.73
N SER A 89 8.83 1.29 8.00
CA SER A 89 8.37 -0.09 8.11
C SER A 89 9.43 -1.10 7.67
N LEU A 90 10.16 -0.81 6.58
CA LEU A 90 11.28 -1.63 6.13
C LEU A 90 12.46 -1.57 7.11
N GLU A 91 12.78 -0.40 7.64
CA GLU A 91 13.84 -0.22 8.63
C GLU A 91 13.55 -0.97 9.94
N ARG A 92 12.27 -1.11 10.30
CA ARG A 92 11.85 -1.88 11.49
C ARG A 92 11.88 -3.38 11.25
N ASP A 93 11.28 -3.87 10.15
CA ASP A 93 11.20 -5.30 9.86
C ASP A 93 10.99 -5.56 8.36
N ALA A 94 12.08 -5.51 7.58
CA ALA A 94 12.06 -5.82 6.16
C ALA A 94 11.57 -7.25 5.85
N LYS A 95 11.84 -8.21 6.75
CA LYS A 95 11.44 -9.61 6.56
C LYS A 95 9.93 -9.77 6.61
N ALA A 96 9.27 -9.11 7.56
CA ALA A 96 7.81 -9.12 7.64
C ALA A 96 7.18 -8.50 6.38
N VAL A 97 7.71 -7.37 5.91
CA VAL A 97 7.24 -6.72 4.67
C VAL A 97 7.43 -7.64 3.45
N ALA A 98 8.58 -8.29 3.33
CA ALA A 98 8.85 -9.23 2.24
C ALA A 98 7.90 -10.45 2.30
N GLN A 99 7.62 -10.98 3.49
CA GLN A 99 6.68 -12.08 3.67
C GLN A 99 5.25 -11.69 3.29
N GLU A 100 4.82 -10.49 3.67
CA GLU A 100 3.51 -9.97 3.29
C GLU A 100 3.38 -9.78 1.77
N ALA A 101 4.37 -9.15 1.14
CA ALA A 101 4.42 -9.00 -0.32
C ALA A 101 4.34 -10.37 -1.03
N ARG A 102 5.09 -11.36 -0.54
CA ARG A 102 5.04 -12.75 -1.02
C ARG A 102 3.65 -13.38 -0.83
N SER A 103 2.98 -13.11 0.28
CA SER A 103 1.63 -13.65 0.54
C SER A 103 0.59 -13.17 -0.48
N PHE A 104 0.78 -11.97 -1.03
CA PHE A 104 -0.04 -11.41 -2.12
C PHE A 104 0.45 -11.82 -3.53
N GLY A 105 1.53 -12.60 -3.62
CA GLY A 105 2.11 -13.05 -4.88
C GLY A 105 2.86 -11.96 -5.65
N THR A 106 3.21 -10.84 -5.01
CA THR A 106 4.02 -9.79 -5.63
C THR A 106 5.49 -9.91 -5.23
N ARG A 107 6.37 -9.48 -6.15
CA ARG A 107 7.81 -9.36 -5.95
C ARG A 107 8.24 -7.93 -5.64
N TYR A 108 7.30 -6.99 -5.67
CA TYR A 108 7.59 -5.57 -5.60
C TYR A 108 7.04 -4.98 -4.31
N VAL A 109 7.94 -4.31 -3.59
CA VAL A 109 7.60 -3.39 -2.53
C VAL A 109 7.86 -1.98 -3.05
N VAL A 110 6.89 -1.08 -2.90
CA VAL A 110 6.98 0.32 -3.34
C VAL A 110 7.02 1.21 -2.12
N ILE A 111 8.09 1.99 -1.98
CA ILE A 111 8.20 2.98 -0.90
C ILE A 111 7.49 4.26 -1.37
N THR A 112 6.57 4.76 -0.54
CA THR A 112 5.84 6.00 -0.82
C THR A 112 6.18 7.11 0.17
N GLY A 113 5.52 8.27 0.01
CA GLY A 113 5.28 9.16 1.14
C GLY A 113 6.55 9.86 1.60
N MET A 114 7.45 10.10 0.66
CA MET A 114 8.75 10.69 0.92
C MET A 114 8.70 12.23 0.99
N TYR A 115 7.53 12.84 1.24
CA TYR A 115 7.38 14.31 1.27
C TYR A 115 7.99 14.96 2.53
N ARG A 116 8.34 14.16 3.55
CA ARG A 116 8.92 14.65 4.82
C ARG A 116 10.44 14.68 4.82
N PHE A 117 11.09 14.26 3.74
CA PHE A 117 12.53 14.36 3.62
C PHE A 117 12.91 15.73 3.07
N ASP A 118 14.00 16.28 3.59
CA ASP A 118 14.54 17.54 3.11
C ASP A 118 15.37 17.27 1.84
N TYR A 119 14.77 17.52 0.67
CA TYR A 119 15.47 17.41 -0.61
C TYR A 119 16.29 18.66 -0.96
N GLY A 120 16.18 19.73 -0.16
CA GLY A 120 16.96 20.94 -0.33
C GLY A 120 18.36 20.86 0.30
N ASP A 121 18.59 19.86 1.17
CA ASP A 121 19.85 19.63 1.86
C ASP A 121 20.58 18.40 1.30
N GLU A 122 21.80 18.60 0.81
CA GLU A 122 22.62 17.56 0.18
C GLU A 122 22.93 16.40 1.15
N VAL A 123 23.22 16.71 2.41
CA VAL A 123 23.56 15.70 3.42
C VAL A 123 22.34 14.83 3.71
N ALA A 124 21.15 15.44 3.85
CA ALA A 124 19.89 14.75 4.07
C ALA A 124 19.53 13.83 2.88
N VAL A 125 19.79 14.26 1.65
CA VAL A 125 19.57 13.44 0.44
C VAL A 125 20.52 12.23 0.42
N HIS A 126 21.80 12.43 0.75
CA HIS A 126 22.75 11.33 0.84
C HIS A 126 22.41 10.32 1.95
N ASP A 127 21.97 10.80 3.12
CA ASP A 127 21.47 9.94 4.20
C ASP A 127 20.26 9.11 3.76
N LEU A 128 19.27 9.76 3.13
CA LEU A 128 18.10 9.07 2.58
C LEU A 128 18.49 7.99 1.56
N ALA A 129 19.41 8.29 0.63
CA ALA A 129 19.89 7.32 -0.35
C ALA A 129 20.58 6.13 0.33
N ALA A 130 21.43 6.37 1.33
CA ALA A 130 22.10 5.31 2.09
C ALA A 130 21.10 4.42 2.83
N ARG A 131 20.06 5.01 3.43
CA ARG A 131 18.98 4.28 4.12
C ARG A 131 18.15 3.44 3.15
N LEU A 132 17.80 3.99 1.98
CA LEU A 132 17.09 3.26 0.93
C LEU A 132 17.91 2.06 0.41
N ASN A 133 19.21 2.25 0.16
CA ASN A 133 20.10 1.16 -0.27
C ASN A 133 20.16 0.05 0.78
N LYS A 134 20.37 0.42 2.05
CA LYS A 134 20.41 -0.53 3.16
C LYS A 134 19.09 -1.30 3.30
N ALA A 135 17.94 -0.63 3.18
CA ALA A 135 16.64 -1.29 3.21
C ALA A 135 16.50 -2.28 2.04
N GLY A 136 16.94 -1.89 0.83
CA GLY A 136 16.91 -2.73 -0.35
C GLY A 136 17.78 -3.99 -0.24
N GLU A 137 18.95 -3.91 0.41
CA GLU A 137 19.82 -5.08 0.66
C GLU A 137 19.17 -6.14 1.56
N THR A 138 18.15 -5.78 2.34
CA THR A 138 17.48 -6.70 3.28
C THR A 138 16.23 -7.40 2.73
N LEU A 139 15.78 -7.06 1.51
CA LEU A 139 14.58 -7.59 0.85
C LEU A 139 14.89 -8.73 -0.15
#